data_AF-A0A352JDU8-F1
#
_entry.id   AF-A0A352JDU8-F1
#
_cell.length_a   1.000
_cell.length_b   1.000
_cell.length_c   1.000
_cell.angle_alpha   90.00
_cell.angle_beta   90.00
_cell.angle_gamma   90.00
#
_symmetry.space_group_name_H-M   'P 1'
#
loop_
_entity.id
_entity.type
_entity.pdbx_description
1 polymer ?
#
loop_
_entity_poly.entity_id
_entity_poly.type
_entity_poly.pdbx_seq_one_letter_code
_entity_poly.pdbx_strand_id
1 'polypeptide(L)' 'MATRRTDSAFPVSYNRDADSLVEGLTKREYFAILIMQGYTAANTKFEDEYQKARLAVAEADALIDILAYEANPKA' A
#
# COMPACT_ATOMS: atom_id res chain seq x y z
N MET A 1 -4.45 6.85 -29.84
CA MET A 1 -4.90 8.22 -29.47
C MET A 1 -4.06 8.67 -28.30
N ALA A 2 -3.30 9.76 -28.46
CA ALA A 2 -2.50 10.32 -27.38
C ALA A 2 -3.40 10.95 -26.31
N THR A 3 -2.95 10.95 -25.06
CA THR A 3 -3.59 11.72 -23.98
C THR A 3 -3.46 13.21 -24.26
N ARG A 4 -4.54 13.96 -24.06
CA ARG A 4 -4.57 15.42 -24.16
C ARG A 4 -5.12 16.00 -22.87
N ARG A 5 -4.63 17.17 -22.49
CA ARG A 5 -5.03 17.90 -21.27
C ARG A 5 -6.54 18.10 -21.08
N THR A 6 -7.30 18.12 -22.17
CA THR A 6 -8.75 18.30 -22.15
C THR A 6 -9.53 16.98 -22.08
N ASP A 7 -8.85 15.83 -21.98
CA ASP A 7 -9.51 14.54 -21.88
C ASP A 7 -10.13 14.36 -20.50
N SER A 8 -11.37 13.88 -20.46
CA SER A 8 -12.13 13.63 -19.22
C SER A 8 -11.52 12.59 -18.28
N ALA A 9 -10.46 11.90 -18.72
CA ALA A 9 -9.73 10.91 -17.93
C ALA A 9 -8.62 11.54 -17.07
N PHE A 10 -8.34 12.84 -17.21
CA PHE A 10 -7.36 13.52 -16.36
C PHE A 10 -7.95 13.87 -14.98
N PRO A 11 -7.22 13.61 -13.88
CA PRO A 11 -7.66 13.97 -12.54
C PRO A 11 -7.70 15.50 -12.37
N VAL A 12 -8.74 16.00 -11.68
CA VAL A 12 -9.08 17.42 -11.53
C VAL A 12 -7.98 18.25 -10.83
N SER A 13 -7.06 17.61 -10.09
CA SER A 13 -5.95 18.25 -9.39
C SER A 13 -4.71 18.35 -10.27
N TYR A 14 -4.56 19.49 -10.94
CA TYR A 14 -3.39 19.84 -11.74
C TYR A 14 -2.11 19.93 -10.89
N ASN A 15 -1.09 19.15 -11.24
CA ASN A 15 0.29 19.33 -10.77
C ASN A 15 1.24 19.31 -11.98
N ARG A 16 1.71 20.49 -12.39
CA ARG A 16 2.52 20.70 -13.60
C ARG A 16 3.75 19.80 -13.67
N ASP A 17 4.36 19.50 -12.53
CA ASP A 17 5.60 18.74 -12.48
C ASP A 17 5.35 17.24 -12.68
N ALA A 18 4.22 16.73 -12.16
CA ALA A 18 3.83 15.32 -12.30
C ALA A 18 3.29 15.00 -13.71
N ASP A 19 2.65 15.95 -14.38
CA ASP A 19 2.08 15.76 -15.72
C ASP A 19 3.16 15.61 -16.81
N SER A 20 4.37 16.14 -16.59
CA SER A 20 5.51 15.94 -17.50
C SER A 20 5.87 14.46 -17.69
N LEU A 21 5.54 13.62 -16.71
CA LEU A 21 5.78 12.16 -16.75
C LEU A 21 4.74 11.40 -17.59
N VAL A 22 3.58 12.03 -17.85
CA VAL A 22 2.46 11.43 -18.58
C VAL A 22 2.37 11.97 -20.01
N GLU A 23 2.99 13.11 -20.27
CA GLU A 23 3.05 13.75 -21.57
C GLU A 23 3.74 12.84 -22.60
N GLY A 24 3.03 12.49 -23.68
CA GLY A 24 3.51 11.57 -24.72
C GLY A 24 2.98 10.14 -24.62
N LEU A 25 2.32 9.77 -23.52
CA LEU A 25 1.68 8.46 -23.39
C LEU A 25 0.39 8.36 -24.22
N THR A 26 0.10 7.15 -24.70
CA THR A 26 -1.21 6.82 -25.23
C THR A 26 -2.22 6.65 -24.09
N LYS A 27 -3.50 6.86 -24.39
CA LYS A 27 -4.59 6.69 -23.42
C LYS A 27 -4.59 5.32 -22.73
N ARG A 28 -4.17 4.26 -23.45
CA ARG A 28 -4.06 2.91 -22.89
C ARG A 28 -2.92 2.80 -21.88
N GLU A 29 -1.76 3.37 -22.19
CA GLU A 29 -0.59 3.35 -21.30
C GLU A 29 -0.87 4.18 -20.04
N TYR A 30 -1.49 5.34 -20.20
CA TYR A 30 -1.89 6.16 -19.05
C TYR A 30 -2.88 5.42 -18.14
N PHE A 31 -3.90 4.78 -18.72
CA PHE A 31 -4.86 3.97 -17.96
C PHE A 31 -4.19 2.78 -17.25
N ALA A 32 -3.25 2.10 -17.91
CA ALA A 32 -2.51 1.00 -17.32
C ALA A 32 -1.67 1.45 -16.11
N ILE A 33 -1.01 2.62 -16.20
CA ILE A 33 -0.22 3.18 -15.09
C ILE A 33 -1.11 3.56 -13.92
N LEU A 34 -2.26 4.19 -14.16
CA LEU A 34 -3.20 4.54 -13.10
C LEU A 34 -3.73 3.29 -12.37
N ILE A 35 -4.01 2.22 -13.12
CA ILE A 35 -4.39 0.93 -12.53
C ILE A 35 -3.25 0.36 -11.68
N MET A 36 -2.02 0.33 -12.19
CA MET A 36 -0.86 -0.17 -11.44
C MET A 36 -0.62 0.64 -10.16
N GLN A 37 -0.74 1.97 -10.22
CA GLN A 37 -0.67 2.83 -9.06
C GLN A 37 -1.76 2.49 -8.04
N GLY A 38 -3.00 2.31 -8.51
CA GLY A 38 -4.12 1.87 -7.68
C GLY A 38 -3.86 0.55 -6.97
N TYR A 39 -3.31 -0.45 -7.66
CA TYR A 39 -2.95 -1.74 -7.06
C TYR A 39 -1.84 -1.62 -6.02
N THR A 40 -0.80 -0.82 -6.28
CA THR A 40 0.28 -0.60 -5.31
C THR A 40 -0.20 0.13 -4.05
N ALA A 41 -1.13 1.08 -4.18
CA ALA A 41 -1.64 1.85 -3.04
C ALA A 41 -2.72 1.10 -2.26
N ALA A 42 -3.55 0.29 -2.91
CA ALA A 42 -4.64 -0.45 -2.27
C ALA A 42 -4.15 -1.48 -1.25
N ASN A 43 -2.92 -1.99 -1.40
CA ASN A 43 -2.37 -3.02 -0.51
C ASN A 43 -1.79 -2.45 0.80
N THR A 44 -1.66 -1.12 0.92
CA THR A 44 -1.05 -0.48 2.10
C THR A 44 -1.80 -0.75 3.39
N LYS A 45 -3.14 -0.77 3.36
CA LYS A 45 -3.96 -1.10 4.53
C LYS A 45 -3.80 -2.57 4.93
N PHE A 46 -3.75 -3.47 3.96
CA PHE A 46 -3.54 -4.90 4.21
C PHE A 46 -2.17 -5.15 4.83
N GLU A 47 -1.11 -4.50 4.32
CA GLU A 47 0.22 -4.60 4.92
C GLU A 47 0.25 -4.05 6.36
N ASP A 48 -0.35 -2.89 6.62
CA ASP A 48 -0.37 -2.30 7.97
C ASP A 48 -1.16 -3.16 8.98
N GLU A 49 -2.36 -3.63 8.61
CA GLU A 49 -3.17 -4.51 9.45
C GLU A 49 -2.50 -5.87 9.69
N TYR A 50 -1.87 -6.44 8.66
CA TYR A 50 -1.13 -7.70 8.78
C TYR A 50 0.07 -7.58 9.71
N GLN A 51 0.86 -6.49 9.61
CA GLN A 51 2.01 -6.28 10.49
C GLN A 51 1.58 -6.09 11.95
N LYS A 52 0.47 -5.36 12.19
CA LYS A 52 -0.11 -5.21 13.54
C LYS A 52 -0.56 -6.54 14.12
N ALA A 53 -1.25 -7.37 13.33
CA ALA A 53 -1.66 -8.70 13.76
C ALA A 53 -0.44 -9.59 14.09
N ARG A 54 0.61 -9.53 13.28
CA ARG A 54 1.84 -10.29 13.50
C ARG A 54 2.57 -9.89 14.79
N LEU A 55 2.64 -8.58 15.08
CA LEU A 55 3.22 -8.08 16.34
C LEU A 55 2.41 -8.54 17.56
N ALA A 56 1.08 -8.44 17.49
CA ALA A 56 0.21 -8.88 18.58
C ALA A 56 0.36 -10.37 18.90
N VAL A 57 0.54 -11.22 17.90
CA VAL A 57 0.83 -12.66 18.10
C VAL A 57 2.18 -12.85 18.78
N ALA A 58 3.23 -12.16 18.33
CA ALA A 58 4.56 -12.25 18.95
C ALA A 58 4.57 -11.78 20.41
N GLU A 59 3.81 -10.73 20.74
CA GLU A 59 3.63 -10.26 22.10
C GLU A 59 2.87 -11.26 22.98
N ALA A 60 1.82 -11.89 22.43
CA ALA A 60 1.06 -12.93 23.13
C ALA A 60 1.92 -14.16 23.41
N ASP A 61 2.73 -14.62 22.45
CA ASP A 61 3.65 -15.73 22.63
C ASP A 61 4.70 -15.42 23.72
N ALA A 62 5.26 -14.21 23.72
CA ALA A 62 6.21 -13.79 24.76
C ALA A 62 5.57 -13.75 26.16
N LEU A 63 4.32 -13.30 26.27
CA LEU A 63 3.57 -13.31 27.52
C LEU A 63 3.30 -14.73 28.02
N ILE A 64 2.97 -15.65 27.12
CA ILE A 64 2.78 -17.06 27.45
C ILE A 64 4.07 -17.68 27.99
N ASP A 65 5.21 -17.39 27.38
CA ASP A 65 6.52 -17.88 27.83
C ASP A 65 6.87 -17.36 29.23
N ILE A 66 6.61 -16.08 29.50
CA ILE A 66 6.81 -15.47 30.83
C ILE A 66 5.90 -16.15 31.86
N LEU A 67 4.62 -16.31 31.56
CA LEU A 67 3.66 -16.98 32.43
C LEU A 67 4.03 -18.45 32.70
N ALA A 68 4.52 -19.16 31.67
CA ALA A 68 4.97 -20.54 31.80
C ALA A 68 6.22 -20.64 32.69
N TYR A 69 7.16 -19.71 32.55
CA TYR A 69 8.33 -19.60 33.41
C TYR A 69 7.96 -19.27 34.87
N GLU A 70 7.03 -18.34 35.09
CA GLU A 70 6.53 -18.00 36.44
C GLU A 70 5.76 -19.15 37.08
N ALA A 71 4.99 -19.91 36.29
CA ALA A 71 4.22 -21.06 36.77
C ALA A 71 5.11 -22.25 37.15
N ASN A 72 6.32 -22.36 36.59
CA ASN A 72 7.26 -23.43 36.93
C ASN A 72 8.74 -22.98 36.91
N PRO A 73 9.21 -22.21 37.91
CA PRO A 73 10.51 -21.54 37.90
C PRO A 73 11.73 -22.47 38.11
N LYS A 74 11.54 -23.80 38.06
CA LYS A 74 12.57 -24.82 38.36
C LYS A 74 12.64 -25.99 37.37
N ALA A 75 11.98 -25.92 36.22
CA ALA A 75 12.17 -26.90 35.14
C ALA A 75 13.34 -26.52 34.23
#